data_AF-A0A316NQ51-F1
#
_entry.id   AF-A0A316NQ51-F1
#
_cell.length_a   1.000
_cell.length_b   1.000
_cell.length_c   1.000
_cell.angle_alpha   90.00
_cell.angle_beta   90.00
_cell.angle_gamma   90.00
#
_symmetry.space_group_name_H-M   'P 1'
#
loop_
_entity.id
_entity.type
_entity.pdbx_description
1 polymer ?
#
loop_
_entity_poly.entity_id
_entity_poly.type
_entity_poly.pdbx_seq_one_letter_code
_entity_poly.pdbx_strand_id
1 'polypeptide(L)'
;MLWKICLKRFRWFIYCLILAVLFALPAALGNGESGGAFGAIAFFIFVPAAFVAFVWAVYAAVRDVVNVRKGGALPEDKPSVVSTAAGKLRDEAAVVNELDSHGRAKYFILRILGVLLVVGGIALIIKDAVVIGTIVLIAGGALWIAASPKSFNETTDGMKMVTCPKEMTVEELYRGIRGMSTALGAPYIGRVRTIPGDTILFGPDADGWFAYVYKSLDGRSFYAALSDFTATIETPAQNPAPAADGETETDYDGVLEEIYTAVKHCADRARTGA
;
A
#
# COMPACT_ATOMS: atom_id res chain seq x y z
N MET A 1 -34.14 8.50 21.68
CA MET A 1 -33.27 7.40 21.17
C MET A 1 -33.40 7.20 19.65
N LEU A 2 -34.61 7.13 19.09
CA LEU A 2 -34.83 7.05 17.62
C LEU A 2 -34.16 8.16 16.80
N TRP A 3 -34.22 9.42 17.24
CA TRP A 3 -33.58 10.55 16.56
C TRP A 3 -32.06 10.38 16.37
N LYS A 4 -31.36 9.84 17.39
CA LYS A 4 -29.91 9.57 17.32
C LYS A 4 -29.58 8.42 16.34
N ILE A 5 -30.48 7.44 16.21
CA ILE A 5 -30.36 6.33 15.27
C ILE A 5 -30.52 6.84 13.83
N CYS A 6 -31.53 7.67 13.58
CA CYS A 6 -31.73 8.30 12.27
C CYS A 6 -30.51 9.16 11.88
N LEU A 7 -30.10 10.13 12.70
CA LEU A 7 -28.97 11.02 12.37
C LEU A 7 -27.68 10.25 12.05
N LYS A 8 -27.45 9.12 12.72
CA LYS A 8 -26.25 8.28 12.51
C LYS A 8 -26.26 7.52 11.19
N ARG A 9 -27.42 7.02 10.77
CA ARG A 9 -27.59 6.26 9.51
C ARG A 9 -27.67 7.21 8.30
N PHE A 10 -28.24 8.40 8.48
CA PHE A 10 -28.32 9.44 7.44
C PHE A 10 -27.01 10.19 7.19
N ARG A 11 -25.94 9.98 7.98
CA ARG A 11 -24.67 10.71 7.79
C ARG A 11 -24.11 10.55 6.37
N TRP A 12 -24.19 9.36 5.79
CA TRP A 12 -23.63 9.09 4.45
C TRP A 12 -24.44 9.79 3.37
N PHE A 13 -25.77 9.80 3.51
CA PHE A 13 -26.66 10.62 2.69
C PHE A 13 -26.28 12.11 2.79
N ILE A 14 -26.07 12.62 4.00
CA ILE A 14 -25.68 14.01 4.24
C ILE A 14 -24.31 14.32 3.61
N TYR A 15 -23.33 13.43 3.72
CA TYR A 15 -22.01 13.61 3.07
C TYR A 15 -22.11 13.61 1.55
N CYS A 16 -22.86 12.70 0.95
CA CYS A 16 -23.10 12.68 -0.49
C CYS A 16 -23.82 13.96 -0.95
N LEU A 17 -24.75 14.49 -0.15
CA LEU A 17 -25.48 15.72 -0.47
C LEU A 17 -24.58 16.97 -0.34
N ILE A 18 -23.73 17.04 0.69
CA ILE A 18 -22.72 18.09 0.83
C ILE A 18 -21.73 18.06 -0.34
N LEU A 19 -21.25 16.87 -0.74
CA LEU A 19 -20.36 16.72 -1.89
C LEU A 19 -21.06 17.09 -3.21
N ALA A 20 -22.33 16.68 -3.40
CA ALA A 20 -23.11 17.09 -4.56
C ALA A 20 -23.25 18.62 -4.65
N VAL A 21 -23.51 19.30 -3.53
CA VAL A 21 -23.61 20.76 -3.46
C VAL A 21 -22.24 21.42 -3.71
N LEU A 22 -21.16 20.91 -3.11
CA LEU A 22 -19.81 21.42 -3.31
C LEU A 22 -19.33 21.28 -4.76
N PHE A 23 -19.69 20.18 -5.44
CA PHE A 23 -19.36 19.98 -6.85
C PHE A 23 -20.30 20.75 -7.80
N ALA A 24 -21.55 21.03 -7.38
CA ALA A 24 -22.48 21.86 -8.15
C ALA A 24 -22.23 23.37 -7.98
N LEU A 25 -21.61 23.81 -6.89
CA LEU A 25 -21.30 25.21 -6.59
C LEU A 25 -20.43 25.89 -7.67
N PRO A 26 -19.32 25.29 -8.13
CA PRO A 26 -18.54 25.82 -9.26
C PRO A 26 -19.34 25.92 -10.57
N ALA A 27 -20.30 25.01 -10.79
CA ALA A 27 -21.19 25.03 -11.95
C ALA A 27 -22.23 26.14 -11.87
N ALA A 28 -22.68 26.50 -10.66
CA ALA A 28 -23.68 27.54 -10.43
C ALA A 28 -23.09 28.96 -10.32
N LEU A 29 -21.81 29.09 -9.96
CA LEU A 29 -21.13 30.37 -9.74
C LEU A 29 -20.07 30.73 -10.80
N GLY A 30 -19.69 29.80 -11.69
CA GLY A 30 -18.65 29.99 -12.69
C GLY A 30 -19.18 30.12 -14.13
N ASN A 31 -18.79 31.17 -14.85
CA ASN A 31 -19.09 31.40 -16.28
C ASN A 31 -18.13 30.67 -17.25
N GLY A 32 -17.69 29.45 -16.94
CA GLY A 32 -16.67 28.73 -17.73
C GLY A 32 -17.05 27.30 -18.12
N GLU A 33 -16.54 26.83 -19.26
CA GLU A 33 -16.76 25.48 -19.84
C GLU A 33 -16.54 24.32 -18.86
N SER A 34 -15.69 24.49 -17.83
CA SER A 34 -15.46 23.48 -16.79
C SER A 34 -16.63 23.26 -15.82
N GLY A 35 -17.58 24.21 -15.72
CA GLY A 35 -18.75 24.10 -14.84
C GLY A 35 -19.69 22.94 -15.22
N GLY A 36 -19.76 22.60 -16.52
CA GLY A 36 -20.58 21.49 -17.01
C GLY A 36 -20.10 20.11 -16.54
N ALA A 37 -18.78 19.90 -16.50
CA ALA A 37 -18.20 18.62 -16.07
C ALA A 37 -18.40 18.37 -14.56
N PHE A 38 -18.20 19.40 -13.72
CA PHE A 38 -18.46 19.30 -12.28
C PHE A 38 -19.95 19.11 -11.96
N GLY A 39 -20.84 19.77 -12.72
CA GLY A 39 -22.29 19.56 -12.64
C GLY A 39 -22.70 18.14 -13.06
N ALA A 40 -22.09 17.58 -14.10
CA ALA A 40 -22.35 16.21 -14.54
C ALA A 40 -21.88 15.18 -13.49
N ILE A 41 -20.71 15.36 -12.89
CA ILE A 41 -20.22 14.48 -11.81
C ILE A 41 -21.14 14.56 -10.58
N ALA A 42 -21.59 15.76 -10.20
CA ALA A 42 -22.57 15.96 -9.13
C ALA A 42 -23.88 15.21 -9.41
N PHE A 43 -24.40 15.34 -10.63
CA PHE A 43 -25.70 14.78 -11.02
C PHE A 43 -25.68 13.27 -11.30
N PHE A 44 -24.63 12.74 -11.95
CA PHE A 44 -24.59 11.33 -12.34
C PHE A 44 -23.95 10.41 -11.31
N ILE A 45 -23.16 10.94 -10.37
CA ILE A 45 -22.49 10.12 -9.34
C ILE A 45 -23.08 10.40 -7.97
N PHE A 46 -22.99 11.65 -7.51
CA PHE A 46 -23.34 11.97 -6.13
C PHE A 46 -24.84 11.98 -5.84
N VAL A 47 -25.70 12.36 -6.80
CA VAL A 47 -27.16 12.28 -6.65
C VAL A 47 -27.66 10.83 -6.61
N PRO A 48 -27.26 9.92 -7.52
CA PRO A 48 -27.59 8.50 -7.40
C PRO A 48 -26.99 7.86 -6.14
N ALA A 49 -25.74 8.18 -5.78
CA ALA A 49 -25.12 7.69 -4.56
C ALA A 49 -25.86 8.19 -3.30
N ALA A 50 -26.32 9.44 -3.29
CA ALA A 50 -27.16 9.98 -2.22
C ALA A 50 -28.50 9.24 -2.16
N PHE A 51 -29.15 8.95 -3.28
CA PHE A 51 -30.39 8.19 -3.31
C PHE A 51 -30.21 6.76 -2.78
N VAL A 52 -29.15 6.06 -3.21
CA VAL A 52 -28.82 4.72 -2.70
C VAL A 52 -28.51 4.77 -1.20
N ALA A 53 -27.72 5.74 -0.75
CA ALA A 53 -27.40 5.93 0.66
C ALA A 53 -28.65 6.28 1.49
N PHE A 54 -29.60 7.03 0.92
CA PHE A 54 -30.88 7.36 1.54
C PHE A 54 -31.76 6.12 1.71
N VAL A 55 -31.95 5.34 0.63
CA VAL A 55 -32.74 4.09 0.66
C VAL A 55 -32.13 3.10 1.65
N TRP A 56 -30.79 2.95 1.65
CA TRP A 56 -30.08 2.11 2.62
C TRP A 56 -30.24 2.63 4.05
N ALA A 57 -30.15 3.94 4.28
CA ALA A 57 -30.32 4.53 5.60
C ALA A 57 -31.74 4.33 6.14
N VAL A 58 -32.75 4.48 5.29
CA VAL A 58 -34.17 4.22 5.62
C VAL A 58 -34.37 2.74 5.96
N TYR A 59 -33.89 1.84 5.10
CA TYR A 59 -33.97 0.39 5.34
C TYR A 59 -33.27 -0.02 6.64
N ALA A 60 -32.05 0.45 6.88
CA ALA A 60 -31.28 0.17 8.08
C ALA A 60 -31.94 0.76 9.33
N ALA A 61 -32.49 1.97 9.26
CA ALA A 61 -33.21 2.58 10.37
C ALA A 61 -34.49 1.81 10.72
N VAL A 62 -35.28 1.39 9.72
CA VAL A 62 -36.49 0.57 9.92
C VAL A 62 -36.12 -0.78 10.53
N ARG A 63 -35.10 -1.47 9.99
CA ARG A 63 -34.61 -2.75 10.52
C ARG A 63 -34.14 -2.61 11.97
N ASP A 64 -33.34 -1.60 12.28
CA ASP A 64 -32.80 -1.39 13.62
C ASP A 64 -33.93 -1.02 14.62
N VAL A 65 -34.94 -0.25 14.20
CA VAL A 65 -36.13 0.05 15.02
C VAL A 65 -36.99 -1.19 15.28
N VAL A 66 -37.17 -2.05 14.27
CA VAL A 66 -37.89 -3.32 14.41
C VAL A 66 -37.15 -4.28 15.35
N ASN A 67 -35.82 -4.35 15.25
CA ASN A 67 -34.98 -5.20 16.10
C ASN A 67 -35.00 -4.74 17.56
N VAL A 68 -34.89 -3.44 17.82
CA VAL A 68 -35.00 -2.87 19.18
C VAL A 68 -36.40 -3.11 19.78
N ARG A 69 -37.47 -3.00 18.95
CA ARG A 69 -38.84 -3.24 19.40
C ARG A 69 -39.13 -4.72 19.70
N LYS A 70 -38.39 -5.65 19.10
CA LYS A 70 -38.46 -7.09 19.35
C LYS A 70 -37.60 -7.57 20.54
N GLY A 71 -37.00 -6.65 21.30
CA GLY A 71 -36.17 -6.96 22.47
C GLY A 71 -34.69 -7.24 22.14
N GLY A 72 -34.24 -6.94 20.92
CA GLY A 72 -32.84 -7.07 20.51
C GLY A 72 -31.95 -5.95 21.06
N ALA A 73 -30.68 -6.28 21.30
CA ALA A 73 -29.65 -5.33 21.70
C ALA A 73 -29.44 -4.22 20.65
N LEU A 74 -29.00 -3.03 21.11
CA LEU A 74 -28.56 -1.95 20.22
C LEU A 74 -27.45 -2.48 19.29
N PRO A 75 -27.49 -2.14 17.99
CA PRO A 75 -26.45 -2.59 17.07
C PRO A 75 -25.08 -2.10 17.54
N GLU A 76 -24.12 -3.02 17.60
CA GLU A 76 -22.74 -2.70 17.97
C GLU A 76 -22.18 -1.65 17.02
N ASP A 77 -21.66 -0.58 17.61
CA ASP A 77 -21.18 0.58 16.88
C ASP A 77 -19.89 0.23 16.13
N LYS A 78 -19.99 -0.05 14.82
CA LYS A 78 -18.81 0.04 13.96
C LYS A 78 -18.16 1.41 14.21
N PRO A 79 -16.82 1.44 14.43
CA PRO A 79 -16.13 2.65 14.85
C PRO A 79 -16.52 3.80 13.94
N SER A 80 -16.81 4.95 14.55
CA SER A 80 -17.11 6.16 13.79
C SER A 80 -15.96 6.46 12.83
N VAL A 81 -16.24 7.08 11.68
CA VAL A 81 -15.19 7.48 10.72
C VAL A 81 -14.09 8.32 11.41
N VAL A 82 -14.45 9.07 12.46
CA VAL A 82 -13.52 9.85 13.28
C VAL A 82 -12.60 8.95 14.12
N SER A 83 -13.13 7.89 14.74
CA SER A 83 -12.30 6.94 15.50
C SER A 83 -11.47 6.04 14.60
N THR A 84 -11.97 5.69 13.42
CA THR A 84 -11.18 4.99 12.38
C THR A 84 -10.08 5.90 11.82
N ALA A 85 -10.39 7.17 11.56
CA ALA A 85 -9.39 8.16 11.11
C ALA A 85 -8.35 8.42 12.21
N ALA A 86 -8.77 8.56 13.47
CA ALA A 86 -7.86 8.70 14.60
C ALA A 86 -6.97 7.47 14.80
N GLY A 87 -7.51 6.26 14.59
CA GLY A 87 -6.74 5.01 14.56
C GLY A 87 -5.69 5.04 13.45
N LYS A 88 -6.10 5.31 12.21
CA LYS A 88 -5.19 5.43 11.06
C LYS A 88 -4.11 6.49 11.26
N LEU A 89 -4.45 7.64 11.84
CA LEU A 89 -3.49 8.70 12.17
C LEU A 89 -2.51 8.27 13.26
N ARG A 90 -2.94 7.50 14.26
CA ARG A 90 -2.05 6.93 15.28
C ARG A 90 -1.12 5.88 14.70
N ASP A 91 -1.63 5.03 13.81
CA ASP A 91 -0.84 4.01 13.12
C ASP A 91 0.20 4.66 12.20
N GLU A 92 -0.17 5.70 11.46
CA GLU A 92 0.78 6.49 10.67
C GLU A 92 1.79 7.22 11.56
N ALA A 93 1.37 7.78 12.70
CA ALA A 93 2.28 8.42 13.65
C ALA A 93 3.29 7.42 14.24
N ALA A 94 2.88 6.18 14.50
CA ALA A 94 3.79 5.12 14.95
C ALA A 94 4.84 4.79 13.88
N VAL A 95 4.42 4.65 12.62
CA VAL A 95 5.34 4.43 11.48
C VAL A 95 6.33 5.59 11.34
N VAL A 96 5.87 6.83 11.46
CA VAL A 96 6.74 8.02 11.40
C VAL A 96 7.73 8.04 12.56
N ASN A 97 7.33 7.59 13.75
CA ASN A 97 8.21 7.56 14.93
C ASN A 97 9.28 6.45 14.88
N GLU A 98 9.03 5.34 14.16
CA GLU A 98 10.03 4.28 13.93
C GLU A 98 11.10 4.66 12.89
N LEU A 99 10.82 5.67 12.06
CA LEU A 99 11.73 6.17 11.05
C LEU A 99 12.79 7.10 11.65
N ASP A 100 14.02 7.00 11.15
CA ASP A 100 15.09 7.93 11.49
C ASP A 100 14.80 9.34 10.93
N SER A 101 15.59 10.36 11.30
CA SER A 101 15.36 11.75 10.84
C SER A 101 15.30 11.89 9.32
N HIS A 102 16.11 11.11 8.60
CA HIS A 102 16.15 11.09 7.14
C HIS A 102 14.95 10.32 6.55
N GLY A 103 14.59 9.17 7.10
CA GLY A 103 13.39 8.40 6.71
C GLY A 103 12.10 9.21 6.90
N ARG A 104 12.01 10.00 7.97
CA ARG A 104 10.90 10.95 8.17
C ARG A 104 10.88 12.04 7.11
N ALA A 105 12.03 12.60 6.74
CA ALA A 105 12.11 13.59 5.66
C ALA A 105 11.68 12.99 4.31
N LYS A 106 12.19 11.80 3.96
CA LYS A 106 11.80 11.05 2.75
C LYS A 106 10.29 10.76 2.75
N TYR A 107 9.74 10.30 3.87
CA TYR A 107 8.31 10.04 4.03
C TYR A 107 7.46 11.28 3.72
N PHE A 108 7.76 12.42 4.33
CA PHE A 108 6.99 13.64 4.10
C PHE A 108 7.17 14.18 2.69
N ILE A 109 8.39 14.16 2.14
CA ILE A 109 8.65 14.60 0.76
C ILE A 109 7.84 13.76 -0.23
N LEU A 110 7.87 12.43 -0.11
CA LEU A 110 7.15 11.53 -1.00
C LEU A 110 5.64 11.66 -0.85
N ARG A 111 5.11 11.81 0.37
CA ARG A 111 3.68 12.04 0.61
C ARG A 111 3.21 13.38 0.03
N ILE A 112 3.96 14.46 0.24
CA ILE A 112 3.62 15.79 -0.30
C ILE A 112 3.69 15.77 -1.83
N LEU A 113 4.76 15.21 -2.40
CA LEU A 113 4.92 15.09 -3.84
C LEU A 113 3.83 14.21 -4.46
N GLY A 114 3.49 13.09 -3.82
CA GLY A 114 2.40 12.22 -4.23
C GLY A 114 1.06 12.96 -4.29
N VAL A 115 0.74 13.77 -3.28
CA VAL A 115 -0.48 14.61 -3.27
C VAL A 115 -0.45 15.65 -4.39
N LEU A 116 0.68 16.32 -4.61
CA LEU A 116 0.82 17.30 -5.69
C LEU A 116 0.62 16.66 -7.06
N LEU A 117 1.16 15.46 -7.29
CA LEU A 117 0.92 14.71 -8.52
C LEU A 117 -0.53 14.26 -8.63
N VAL A 118 -1.19 13.81 -7.56
CA VAL A 118 -2.61 13.45 -7.61
C VAL A 118 -3.47 14.66 -8.00
N VAL A 119 -3.24 15.82 -7.37
CA VAL A 119 -3.94 17.07 -7.70
C VAL A 119 -3.65 17.50 -9.14
N GLY A 120 -2.38 17.43 -9.56
CA GLY A 120 -1.96 17.73 -10.93
C GLY A 120 -2.58 16.80 -11.97
N GLY A 121 -2.63 15.50 -11.70
CA GLY A 121 -3.24 14.48 -12.55
C GLY A 121 -4.74 14.71 -12.74
N ILE A 122 -5.45 15.02 -11.65
CA ILE A 122 -6.87 15.41 -11.71
C ILE A 122 -7.05 16.68 -12.54
N ALA A 123 -6.21 17.71 -12.32
CA ALA A 123 -6.28 18.95 -13.08
C ALA A 123 -6.02 18.76 -14.58
N LEU A 124 -5.13 17.83 -14.96
CA LEU A 124 -4.87 17.47 -16.35
C LEU A 124 -6.05 16.72 -16.99
N ILE A 125 -6.69 15.81 -16.25
CA ILE A 125 -7.90 15.12 -16.72
C ILE A 125 -9.03 16.12 -16.98
N ILE A 126 -9.19 17.13 -16.12
CA ILE A 126 -10.19 18.20 -16.30
C ILE A 126 -9.91 19.04 -17.56
N LYS A 127 -8.65 19.11 -18.02
CA LYS A 127 -8.24 19.83 -19.23
C LYS A 127 -8.15 18.93 -20.48
N ASP A 128 -8.91 17.84 -20.50
CA ASP A 128 -8.95 16.83 -21.58
C ASP A 128 -7.62 16.11 -21.87
N ALA A 129 -6.60 16.27 -21.01
CA ALA A 129 -5.34 15.55 -21.10
C ALA A 129 -5.39 14.22 -20.34
N VAL A 130 -6.40 13.39 -20.63
CA VAL A 130 -6.78 12.20 -19.85
C VAL A 130 -5.63 11.20 -19.70
N VAL A 131 -4.92 10.88 -20.80
CA VAL A 131 -3.82 9.91 -20.78
C VAL A 131 -2.67 10.39 -19.90
N ILE A 132 -2.25 11.64 -20.08
CA ILE A 132 -1.16 12.25 -19.30
C ILE A 132 -1.56 12.37 -17.83
N GLY A 133 -2.79 12.84 -17.56
CA GLY A 133 -3.30 12.95 -16.20
C GLY A 133 -3.41 11.61 -15.48
N THR A 134 -3.80 10.55 -16.19
CA THR A 134 -3.84 9.18 -15.63
C THR A 134 -2.45 8.67 -15.30
N ILE A 135 -1.44 8.86 -16.17
CA ILE A 135 -0.05 8.48 -15.88
C ILE A 135 0.46 9.23 -14.64
N VAL A 136 0.15 10.52 -14.52
CA VAL A 136 0.52 11.35 -13.37
C VAL A 136 -0.18 10.89 -12.09
N LEU A 137 -1.44 10.45 -12.16
CA LEU A 137 -2.15 9.85 -11.03
C LEU A 137 -1.49 8.54 -10.55
N ILE A 138 -1.12 7.66 -11.48
CA ILE A 138 -0.42 6.40 -11.15
C ILE A 138 0.91 6.71 -10.47
N ALA A 139 1.68 7.67 -11.00
CA ALA A 139 2.93 8.10 -10.39
C ALA A 139 2.73 8.68 -8.98
N GLY A 140 1.69 9.50 -8.77
CA GLY A 140 1.33 10.05 -7.45
C GLY A 140 0.97 8.96 -6.43
N GLY A 141 0.16 7.98 -6.84
CA GLY A 141 -0.18 6.82 -6.02
C GLY A 141 1.04 5.96 -5.67
N ALA A 142 1.92 5.71 -6.64
CA ALA A 142 3.14 4.95 -6.43
C ALA A 142 4.08 5.63 -5.41
N LEU A 143 4.28 6.96 -5.50
CA LEU A 143 5.08 7.70 -4.51
C LEU A 143 4.46 7.67 -3.12
N TRP A 144 3.13 7.71 -3.03
CA TRP A 144 2.42 7.63 -1.75
C TRP A 144 2.63 6.28 -1.05
N ILE A 145 2.58 5.18 -1.81
CA ILE A 145 2.81 3.81 -1.33
C ILE A 145 4.29 3.61 -0.95
N ALA A 146 5.22 4.11 -1.78
CA ALA A 146 6.66 4.03 -1.55
C ALA A 146 7.16 4.89 -0.37
N ALA A 147 6.29 5.72 0.22
CA ALA A 147 6.68 6.63 1.30
C ALA A 147 7.08 5.91 2.59
N SER A 148 6.51 4.74 2.88
CA SER A 148 6.86 3.96 4.08
C SER A 148 6.95 2.45 3.80
N PRO A 149 7.83 1.72 4.53
CA PRO A 149 7.93 0.26 4.43
C PRO A 149 6.61 -0.43 4.72
N LYS A 150 5.86 0.05 5.70
CA LYS A 150 4.54 -0.51 6.03
C LYS A 150 3.56 -0.37 4.87
N SER A 151 3.42 0.84 4.31
CA SER A 151 2.50 1.08 3.18
C SER A 151 2.91 0.27 1.95
N PHE A 152 4.22 0.16 1.70
CA PHE A 152 4.75 -0.62 0.59
C PHE A 152 4.44 -2.11 0.75
N ASN A 153 4.73 -2.69 1.92
CA ASN A 153 4.58 -4.13 2.18
C ASN A 153 3.12 -4.58 2.29
N GLU A 154 2.20 -3.67 2.62
CA GLU A 154 0.75 -3.92 2.66
C GLU A 154 0.09 -3.79 1.28
N THR A 155 0.71 -3.07 0.34
CA THR A 155 0.10 -2.76 -0.97
C THR A 155 0.78 -3.47 -2.14
N THR A 156 2.01 -3.96 -1.95
CA THR A 156 2.82 -4.56 -3.00
C THR A 156 2.96 -6.05 -2.77
N ASP A 157 2.41 -6.84 -3.69
CA ASP A 157 2.60 -8.28 -3.72
C ASP A 157 3.93 -8.63 -4.43
N GLY A 158 4.58 -9.71 -4.00
CA GLY A 158 5.85 -10.19 -4.58
C GLY A 158 7.10 -9.36 -4.26
N MET A 159 6.98 -8.25 -3.51
CA MET A 159 8.11 -7.47 -3.01
C MET A 159 7.91 -6.97 -1.59
N LYS A 160 8.98 -6.97 -0.79
CA LYS A 160 9.00 -6.45 0.58
C LYS A 160 10.18 -5.51 0.78
N MET A 161 9.92 -4.41 1.47
CA MET A 161 10.90 -3.37 1.83
C MET A 161 11.24 -3.44 3.32
N VAL A 162 12.53 -3.40 3.62
CA VAL A 162 13.10 -3.31 4.97
C VAL A 162 13.97 -2.05 5.06
N THR A 163 13.78 -1.23 6.10
CA THR A 163 14.67 -0.11 6.39
C THR A 163 15.89 -0.61 7.15
N CYS A 164 17.10 -0.25 6.71
CA CYS A 164 18.36 -0.64 7.35
C CYS A 164 19.22 0.58 7.72
N PRO A 165 20.15 0.42 8.67
CA PRO A 165 21.21 1.40 8.92
C PRO A 165 22.01 1.67 7.64
N LYS A 166 22.46 2.92 7.45
CA LYS A 166 23.16 3.35 6.23
C LYS A 166 24.45 2.55 6.01
N GLU A 167 25.16 2.23 7.09
CA GLU A 167 26.43 1.51 7.05
C GLU A 167 26.28 0.03 6.66
N MET A 168 25.10 -0.57 6.83
CA MET A 168 24.90 -2.00 6.64
C MET A 168 25.15 -2.43 5.19
N THR A 169 26.12 -3.30 4.95
CA THR A 169 26.47 -3.78 3.61
C THR A 169 25.70 -5.04 3.23
N VAL A 170 25.71 -5.40 1.93
CA VAL A 170 25.11 -6.64 1.44
C VAL A 170 25.84 -7.85 2.03
N GLU A 171 27.15 -7.76 2.23
CA GLU A 171 27.98 -8.81 2.82
C GLU A 171 27.69 -9.02 4.31
N GLU A 172 27.41 -7.94 5.04
CA GLU A 172 26.98 -8.02 6.45
C GLU A 172 25.62 -8.67 6.57
N LEU A 173 24.68 -8.28 5.69
CA LEU A 173 23.37 -8.92 5.61
C LEU A 173 23.52 -10.41 5.27
N TYR A 174 24.31 -10.73 4.24
CA TYR A 174 24.59 -12.11 3.84
C TYR A 174 25.18 -12.94 4.98
N ARG A 175 26.15 -12.39 5.74
CA ARG A 175 26.70 -13.07 6.93
C ARG A 175 25.63 -13.41 7.97
N GLY A 176 24.62 -12.57 8.12
CA GLY A 176 23.48 -12.79 9.03
C GLY A 176 22.50 -13.87 8.55
N ILE A 177 22.32 -14.01 7.23
CA ILE A 177 21.31 -14.92 6.65
C ILE A 177 21.89 -16.16 5.95
N ARG A 178 23.22 -16.28 5.81
CA ARG A 178 23.89 -17.40 5.12
C ARG A 178 23.57 -18.81 5.65
N GLY A 179 23.09 -18.90 6.89
CA GLY A 179 22.70 -20.16 7.52
C GLY A 179 21.25 -20.57 7.23
N MET A 180 20.49 -19.73 6.52
CA MET A 180 19.12 -20.05 6.13
C MET A 180 19.11 -21.02 4.97
N SER A 181 18.11 -21.90 4.97
CA SER A 181 17.75 -22.74 3.85
C SER A 181 16.26 -22.58 3.63
N THR A 182 15.86 -22.00 2.51
CA THR A 182 14.45 -21.83 2.14
C THR A 182 14.05 -22.93 1.14
N ALA A 183 12.80 -22.94 0.69
CA ALA A 183 12.37 -23.81 -0.41
C ALA A 183 13.11 -23.51 -1.73
N LEU A 184 13.65 -22.29 -1.89
CA LEU A 184 14.52 -21.89 -3.00
C LEU A 184 16.01 -22.24 -2.73
N GLY A 185 16.33 -22.90 -1.63
CA GLY A 185 17.70 -23.29 -1.28
C GLY A 185 18.44 -22.27 -0.42
N ALA A 186 19.77 -22.39 -0.39
CA ALA A 186 20.63 -21.54 0.42
C ALA A 186 20.96 -20.21 -0.30
N PRO A 187 21.11 -19.10 0.43
CA PRO A 187 21.48 -17.83 -0.16
C PRO A 187 22.92 -17.87 -0.69
N TYR A 188 23.17 -17.14 -1.78
CA TYR A 188 24.51 -16.84 -2.28
C TYR A 188 24.60 -15.40 -2.78
N ILE A 189 25.80 -14.83 -2.82
CA ILE A 189 26.01 -13.51 -3.41
C ILE A 189 26.20 -13.66 -4.92
N GLY A 190 25.44 -12.90 -5.69
CA GLY A 190 25.59 -12.80 -7.13
C GLY A 190 25.16 -11.44 -7.66
N ARG A 191 24.99 -11.36 -8.98
CA ARG A 191 24.60 -10.13 -9.68
C ARG A 191 23.40 -10.35 -10.57
N VAL A 192 22.49 -9.39 -10.54
CA VAL A 192 21.33 -9.30 -11.42
C VAL A 192 21.52 -8.10 -12.33
N ARG A 193 21.40 -8.30 -13.65
CA ARG A 193 21.72 -7.28 -14.67
C ARG A 193 20.96 -5.97 -14.51
N THR A 194 19.74 -6.02 -13.98
CA THR A 194 18.87 -4.86 -13.77
C THR A 194 19.14 -4.12 -12.46
N ILE A 195 19.94 -4.70 -11.56
CA ILE A 195 20.19 -4.20 -10.21
C ILE A 195 21.66 -3.79 -10.10
N PRO A 196 21.94 -2.53 -9.73
CA PRO A 196 23.30 -2.10 -9.52
C PRO A 196 23.87 -2.68 -8.21
N GLY A 197 24.97 -3.40 -8.32
CA GLY A 197 25.73 -3.91 -7.18
C GLY A 197 25.50 -5.39 -6.89
N ASP A 198 26.06 -5.85 -5.78
CA ASP A 198 25.97 -7.24 -5.36
C ASP A 198 24.61 -7.49 -4.69
N THR A 199 24.03 -8.65 -4.97
CA THR A 199 22.66 -9.04 -4.60
C THR A 199 22.70 -10.42 -3.96
N ILE A 200 21.90 -10.64 -2.92
CA ILE A 200 21.76 -11.97 -2.33
C ILE A 200 20.67 -12.71 -3.09
N LEU A 201 20.97 -13.89 -3.61
CA LEU A 201 20.09 -14.71 -4.43
C LEU A 201 19.74 -16.00 -3.70
N PHE A 202 18.51 -16.47 -3.87
CA PHE A 202 18.02 -17.79 -3.47
C PHE A 202 17.46 -18.47 -4.72
N GLY A 203 17.86 -19.70 -4.99
CA GLY A 203 17.46 -20.45 -6.19
C GLY A 203 18.46 -20.28 -7.35
N PRO A 204 18.03 -20.39 -8.60
CA PRO A 204 16.66 -20.69 -9.03
C PRO A 204 16.22 -22.11 -8.64
N ASP A 205 14.92 -22.31 -8.50
CA ASP A 205 14.29 -23.63 -8.40
C ASP A 205 14.11 -24.28 -9.78
N ALA A 206 13.50 -25.47 -9.81
CA ALA A 206 13.28 -26.23 -11.04
C ALA A 206 12.34 -25.51 -12.03
N ASP A 207 11.45 -24.65 -11.54
CA ASP A 207 10.50 -23.87 -12.32
C ASP A 207 11.07 -22.53 -12.79
N GLY A 208 12.31 -22.20 -12.37
CA GLY A 208 13.01 -20.97 -12.72
C GLY A 208 12.68 -19.80 -11.80
N TRP A 209 11.97 -20.01 -10.69
CA TRP A 209 11.76 -18.99 -9.69
C TRP A 209 12.99 -18.80 -8.81
N PHE A 210 13.31 -17.55 -8.53
CA PHE A 210 14.36 -17.15 -7.60
C PHE A 210 13.92 -15.95 -6.78
N ALA A 211 14.42 -15.86 -5.56
CA ALA A 211 14.26 -14.67 -4.73
C ALA A 211 15.58 -13.91 -4.69
N TYR A 212 15.50 -12.60 -4.65
CA TYR A 212 16.68 -11.74 -4.58
C TYR A 212 16.49 -10.62 -3.57
N VAL A 213 17.56 -10.33 -2.84
CA VAL A 213 17.63 -9.26 -1.85
C VAL A 213 18.72 -8.29 -2.24
N TYR A 214 18.34 -7.04 -2.52
CA TYR A 214 19.28 -6.01 -2.94
C TYR A 214 19.18 -4.75 -2.09
N LYS A 215 20.29 -4.03 -2.00
CA LYS A 215 20.35 -2.72 -1.34
C LYS A 215 19.90 -1.64 -2.32
N SER A 216 18.96 -0.82 -1.88
CA SER A 216 18.52 0.37 -2.58
C SER A 216 19.68 1.34 -2.85
N LEU A 217 19.58 2.11 -3.94
CA LEU A 217 20.54 3.16 -4.30
C LEU A 217 20.69 4.24 -3.24
N ASP A 218 19.65 4.48 -2.42
CA ASP A 218 19.72 5.40 -1.28
C ASP A 218 20.56 4.85 -0.12
N GLY A 219 20.98 3.59 -0.20
CA GLY A 219 21.83 2.91 0.75
C GLY A 219 21.17 2.63 2.09
N ARG A 220 19.85 2.77 2.21
CA ARG A 220 19.13 2.74 3.50
C ARG A 220 17.94 1.79 3.53
N SER A 221 17.62 1.17 2.41
CA SER A 221 16.55 0.17 2.31
C SER A 221 17.09 -1.08 1.63
N PHE A 222 16.63 -2.24 2.06
CA PHE A 222 16.77 -3.48 1.33
C PHE A 222 15.40 -3.90 0.80
N TYR A 223 15.41 -4.45 -0.40
CA TYR A 223 14.22 -5.00 -1.04
C TYR A 223 14.42 -6.49 -1.22
N ALA A 224 13.48 -7.28 -0.74
CA ALA A 224 13.34 -8.69 -1.08
C ALA A 224 12.26 -8.82 -2.14
N ALA A 225 12.53 -9.55 -3.20
CA ALA A 225 11.63 -9.71 -4.34
C ALA A 225 11.72 -11.11 -4.92
N LEU A 226 10.63 -11.54 -5.55
CA LEU A 226 10.53 -12.81 -6.25
C LEU A 226 10.49 -12.57 -7.77
N SER A 227 11.15 -13.42 -8.56
CA SER A 227 11.09 -13.38 -10.03
C SER A 227 11.29 -14.77 -10.63
N ASP A 228 10.67 -14.99 -11.78
CA ASP A 228 10.83 -16.17 -12.66
C ASP A 228 11.83 -15.92 -13.80
N PHE A 229 12.38 -14.71 -13.90
CA PHE A 229 13.17 -14.28 -15.05
C PHE A 229 14.68 -14.50 -14.86
N THR A 230 15.08 -15.77 -14.77
CA THR A 230 16.48 -16.19 -14.50
C THR A 230 17.51 -15.66 -15.50
N ALA A 231 17.09 -15.29 -16.71
CA ALA A 231 17.95 -14.68 -17.73
C ALA A 231 18.55 -13.33 -17.30
N THR A 232 18.05 -12.72 -16.21
CA THR A 232 18.64 -11.51 -15.62
C THR A 232 19.80 -11.81 -14.66
N ILE A 233 19.96 -13.06 -14.22
CA ILE A 233 21.02 -13.46 -13.30
C ILE A 233 22.33 -13.61 -14.09
N GLU A 234 23.35 -12.84 -13.72
CA GLU A 234 24.69 -12.93 -14.32
C GLU A 234 25.55 -13.96 -13.61
N THR A 235 25.28 -14.23 -12.33
CA THR A 235 26.03 -15.19 -11.52
C THR A 235 25.29 -16.51 -11.41
N PRO A 236 25.76 -17.59 -12.06
CA PRO A 236 25.11 -18.88 -11.96
C PRO A 236 25.09 -19.39 -10.52
N ALA A 237 23.99 -20.03 -10.13
CA ALA A 237 23.83 -20.59 -8.79
C ALA A 237 24.89 -21.67 -8.52
N GLN A 238 25.54 -21.59 -7.35
CA GLN A 238 26.56 -22.56 -6.96
C GLN A 238 25.95 -23.89 -6.50
N ASN A 239 24.71 -23.86 -6.00
CA ASN A 239 23.98 -25.03 -5.53
C ASN A 239 22.49 -24.82 -5.79
N PRO A 240 21.97 -25.22 -6.97
CA PRO A 240 20.55 -25.08 -7.28
C PRO A 240 19.71 -25.85 -6.25
N ALA A 241 18.51 -25.35 -5.96
CA ALA A 241 17.59 -26.03 -5.06
C ALA A 241 17.33 -27.47 -5.55
N PRO A 242 17.25 -28.47 -4.66
CA PRO A 242 16.88 -29.82 -5.07
C PRO A 242 15.52 -29.76 -5.79
N ALA A 243 15.42 -30.47 -6.92
CA ALA A 243 14.17 -30.53 -7.67
C ALA A 243 13.05 -31.07 -6.76
N ALA A 244 11.95 -30.32 -6.65
CA ALA A 244 10.79 -30.73 -5.87
C ALA A 244 10.30 -32.09 -6.40
N ASP A 245 10.35 -33.09 -5.54
CA ASP A 245 9.91 -34.45 -5.77
C ASP A 245 8.37 -34.53 -5.70
N GLY A 246 7.71 -34.00 -6.73
CA GLY A 246 6.30 -34.24 -7.01
C GLY A 246 5.30 -33.47 -6.15
N GLU A 247 4.40 -32.76 -6.82
CA GLU A 247 3.09 -32.28 -6.34
C GLU A 247 3.02 -31.24 -5.20
N THR A 248 4.13 -30.81 -4.58
CA THR A 248 4.09 -29.64 -3.68
C THR A 248 4.35 -28.35 -4.44
N GLU A 249 3.28 -27.58 -4.68
CA GLU A 249 3.35 -26.19 -5.12
C GLU A 249 4.19 -25.39 -4.11
N THR A 250 5.29 -24.78 -4.56
CA THR A 250 6.16 -23.98 -3.70
C THR A 250 5.39 -22.74 -3.24
N ASP A 251 5.20 -22.57 -1.93
CA ASP A 251 4.61 -21.36 -1.35
C ASP A 251 5.60 -20.19 -1.43
N TYR A 252 5.63 -19.53 -2.58
CA TYR A 252 6.55 -18.44 -2.84
C TYR A 252 6.31 -17.21 -1.95
N ASP A 253 5.05 -16.94 -1.57
CA ASP A 253 4.73 -15.86 -0.64
C ASP A 253 5.27 -16.17 0.76
N GLY A 254 5.15 -17.43 1.21
CA GLY A 254 5.76 -17.93 2.44
C GLY A 254 7.28 -17.78 2.43
N VAL A 255 7.95 -18.15 1.33
CA VAL A 255 9.40 -17.99 1.17
C VAL A 255 9.82 -16.51 1.23
N LEU A 256 9.07 -15.63 0.58
CA LEU A 256 9.35 -14.19 0.59
C LEU A 256 9.20 -13.60 2.01
N GLU A 257 8.18 -14.01 2.75
CA GLU A 257 7.97 -13.60 4.16
C GLU A 257 9.06 -14.14 5.10
N GLU A 258 9.55 -15.37 4.87
CA GLU A 258 10.68 -15.94 5.62
C GLU A 258 11.94 -15.10 5.40
N ILE A 259 12.28 -14.81 4.14
CA ILE A 259 13.43 -13.98 3.77
C ILE A 259 13.27 -12.57 4.36
N TYR A 260 12.09 -11.96 4.22
CA TYR A 260 11.79 -10.65 4.78
C TYR A 260 12.00 -10.60 6.29
N THR A 261 11.49 -11.61 7.01
CA THR A 261 11.59 -11.69 8.47
C THR A 261 13.05 -11.80 8.92
N ALA A 262 13.85 -12.62 8.23
CA ALA A 262 15.25 -12.78 8.56
C ALA A 262 16.08 -11.53 8.24
N VAL A 263 15.82 -10.87 7.11
CA VAL A 263 16.46 -9.59 6.73
C VAL A 263 16.11 -8.52 7.75
N LYS A 264 14.84 -8.42 8.15
CA LYS A 264 14.37 -7.50 9.18
C LYS A 264 15.05 -7.75 10.53
N HIS A 265 15.13 -9.01 10.96
CA HIS A 265 15.83 -9.37 12.21
C HIS A 265 17.33 -9.00 12.17
N CYS A 266 18.00 -9.13 11.02
CA CYS A 266 19.38 -8.69 10.86
C CYS A 266 19.51 -7.16 10.88
N ALA A 267 18.59 -6.45 10.24
CA ALA A 267 18.54 -4.99 10.23
C ALA A 267 18.31 -4.42 11.64
N ASP A 268 17.39 -5.01 12.39
CA ASP A 268 17.06 -4.61 13.76
C ASP A 268 18.25 -4.83 14.70
N ARG A 269 18.94 -5.98 14.61
CA ARG A 269 20.18 -6.24 15.36
C ARG A 269 21.27 -5.22 15.05
N ALA A 270 21.49 -4.91 13.77
CA ALA A 270 22.47 -3.91 13.36
C ALA A 270 22.13 -2.51 13.90
N ARG A 271 20.85 -2.21 14.11
CA ARG A 271 20.37 -0.94 14.67
C ARG A 271 20.54 -0.87 16.19
N THR A 272 20.38 -1.99 16.90
CA THR A 272 20.48 -2.06 18.36
C THR A 272 21.87 -2.40 18.89
N GLY A 273 22.80 -2.83 18.01
CA GLY A 273 24.18 -3.19 18.38
C GLY A 273 24.29 -4.46 19.24
N ALA A 274 23.32 -5.37 19.10
CA ALA A 274 23.20 -6.61 19.87
C ALA A 274 23.55 -7.85 19.04
#